data_AF-M0NS61-F1
#
_entry.id   AF-M0NS61-F1
#
_cell.length_a   1.000
_cell.length_b   1.000
_cell.length_c   1.000
_cell.angle_alpha   90.00
_cell.angle_beta   90.00
_cell.angle_gamma   90.00
#
_symmetry.space_group_name_H-M   'P 1'
#
loop_
_entity.id
_entity.type
_entity.pdbx_description
1 polymer ?
#
loop_
_entity_poly.entity_id
_entity_poly.type
_entity_poly.pdbx_seq_one_letter_code
_entity_poly.pdbx_strand_id
1 'polypeptide(L)' 'MQQPTPKERYHVVCRECRLERLFDVVDDANSLEREHVAETGHRVAVGCVR' A
#
# COMPACT_ATOMS: atom_id res chain seq x y z
N MET A 1 22.63 17.43 -10.50
CA MET A 1 22.16 16.52 -9.43
C MET A 1 20.65 16.47 -9.53
N GLN A 2 20.08 15.42 -10.11
CA GLN A 2 18.62 15.26 -10.19
C GLN A 2 18.16 14.86 -8.79
N GLN A 3 17.52 15.78 -8.05
CA GLN A 3 16.79 15.40 -6.85
C GLN A 3 15.74 14.37 -7.30
N PRO A 4 15.65 13.18 -6.67
CA PRO A 4 14.54 12.30 -6.94
C PRO A 4 13.29 13.11 -6.61
N THR A 5 12.44 13.34 -7.60
CA THR A 5 11.09 13.84 -7.35
C THR A 5 10.49 12.94 -6.27
N PRO A 6 9.76 13.49 -5.28
CA PRO A 6 9.08 12.65 -4.30
C PRO A 6 8.11 11.78 -5.09
N LYS A 7 8.52 10.54 -5.36
CA LYS A 7 7.64 9.54 -5.96
C LYS A 7 6.59 9.29 -4.91
N GLU A 8 5.34 9.65 -5.22
CA GLU A 8 4.20 9.31 -4.38
C GLU A 8 4.23 7.80 -4.16
N ARG A 9 4.58 7.40 -2.93
CA ARG A 9 4.58 6.00 -2.53
C ARG A 9 3.31 5.73 -1.77
N TYR A 10 2.73 4.59 -2.00
CA TYR A 10 1.51 4.13 -1.36
C TYR A 10 1.89 3.02 -0.40
N HIS A 11 1.59 3.25 0.88
CA HIS A 11 1.82 2.31 1.95
C HIS A 11 0.55 1.55 2.27
N VAL A 12 0.58 0.23 2.05
CA VAL A 12 -0.51 -0.69 2.36
C VAL A 12 -0.14 -1.42 3.65
N VAL A 13 -1.01 -1.32 4.67
CA VAL A 13 -0.82 -1.95 5.98
C VAL A 13 -2.07 -2.68 6.40
N CYS A 14 -1.94 -3.98 6.68
CA CYS A 14 -2.92 -4.78 7.37
C CYS A 14 -2.85 -4.49 8.88
N ARG A 15 -3.99 -4.20 9.53
CA ARG A 15 -4.03 -3.95 10.99
C ARG A 15 -4.16 -5.21 11.82
N GLU A 16 -4.54 -6.32 11.19
CA GLU A 16 -4.78 -7.59 11.87
C GLU A 16 -3.59 -8.55 11.72
N CYS A 17 -2.76 -8.32 10.71
CA CYS A 17 -1.63 -9.14 10.36
C CYS A 17 -0.39 -8.26 10.10
N ARG A 18 0.79 -8.86 10.05
CA ARG A 18 2.06 -8.12 9.82
C ARG A 18 2.31 -7.80 8.35
N LEU A 19 1.25 -7.70 7.55
CA LEU A 19 1.38 -7.38 6.13
C LEU A 19 1.55 -5.87 5.98
N GLU A 20 2.73 -5.46 5.56
CA GLU A 20 3.06 -4.09 5.18
C GLU A 20 3.81 -4.11 3.85
N ARG A 21 3.42 -3.24 2.91
CA ARG A 21 4.08 -3.14 1.61
C ARG A 21 3.99 -1.73 1.04
N LEU A 22 5.05 -1.31 0.38
CA LEU A 22 5.14 -0.01 -0.30
C LEU A 22 5.04 -0.23 -1.82
N PHE A 23 4.27 0.64 -2.46
CA PHE A 23 4.09 0.68 -3.91
C PHE A 23 4.36 2.07 -4.45
N ASP A 24 4.89 2.18 -5.67
CA ASP A 24 5.01 3.47 -6.36
C ASP A 24 3.75 3.79 -7.19
N VAL A 25 2.78 2.87 -7.24
CA VAL A 25 1.55 2.97 -8.04
C VAL A 25 0.33 2.70 -7.14
N VAL A 26 -0.66 3.59 -7.20
CA VAL A 26 -1.89 3.50 -6.40
C VAL A 26 -2.74 2.29 -6.75
N ASP A 27 -2.73 1.87 -8.01
CA ASP A 27 -3.51 0.74 -8.51
C ASP A 27 -3.01 -0.59 -7.93
N ASP A 28 -1.69 -0.81 -7.91
CA ASP A 28 -1.08 -1.95 -7.22
C ASP A 28 -1.40 -1.96 -5.73
N ALA A 29 -1.36 -0.80 -5.08
CA ALA A 29 -1.68 -0.68 -3.65
C ALA A 29 -3.14 -1.05 -3.34
N ASN A 30 -4.08 -0.59 -4.15
CA ASN A 30 -5.49 -0.94 -4.02
C ASN A 30 -5.75 -2.41 -4.39
N SER A 31 -5.05 -2.95 -5.39
CA SER A 31 -5.18 -4.36 -5.77
C SER A 31 -4.77 -5.27 -4.61
N LEU A 32 -3.62 -5.01 -3.98
CA LEU A 32 -3.18 -5.77 -2.81
C LEU A 32 -4.16 -5.66 -1.64
N GLU A 33 -4.69 -4.46 -1.39
CA GLU A 33 -5.70 -4.25 -0.34
C GLU A 33 -6.94 -5.12 -0.58
N ARG A 34 -7.51 -5.05 -1.78
CA ARG A 34 -8.71 -5.80 -2.14
C ARG A 34 -8.50 -7.31 -2.15
N GLU A 35 -7.38 -7.78 -2.72
CA GLU A 35 -7.03 -9.20 -2.71
C GLU A 35 -6.88 -9.70 -1.27
N HIS A 36 -6.14 -8.97 -0.44
CA HIS A 36 -5.92 -9.37 0.94
C HIS A 36 -7.21 -9.39 1.76
N VAL A 37 -8.06 -8.36 1.62
CA VAL A 37 -9.37 -8.32 2.29
C VAL A 37 -10.27 -9.46 1.80
N ALA A 38 -10.24 -9.79 0.50
CA ALA A 38 -11.03 -10.88 -0.05
C ALA A 38 -10.55 -12.26 0.43
N GLU A 39 -9.23 -12.46 0.55
CA GLU A 39 -8.65 -13.74 0.99
C GLU A 39 -8.75 -13.96 2.50
N THR A 40 -8.57 -12.89 3.29
CA THR A 40 -8.39 -13.01 4.74
C THR A 40 -9.52 -12.38 5.56
N GLY A 41 -10.32 -11.50 4.96
CA GLY A 41 -11.29 -10.68 5.68
C GLY A 41 -10.65 -9.60 6.56
N HIS A 42 -9.33 -9.37 6.47
CA HIS A 42 -8.64 -8.42 7.32
C HIS A 42 -8.87 -6.96 6.91
N ARG A 43 -8.73 -6.08 7.89
CA ARG A 43 -8.77 -4.63 7.72
C ARG A 43 -7.41 -4.12 7.28
N VAL A 44 -7.35 -3.73 6.01
CA VAL A 44 -6.18 -3.12 5.38
C VAL A 44 -6.39 -1.60 5.24
N ALA A 45 -5.31 -0.85 5.40
CA ALA A 45 -5.27 0.60 5.25
C ALA A 45 -4.25 0.97 4.18
N VAL A 46 -4.63 1.83 3.23
CA VAL A 46 -3.75 2.38 2.20
C VAL A 46 -3.56 3.87 2.47
N GLY A 47 -2.32 4.33 2.56
CA GLY A 47 -1.98 5.75 2.73
C GLY A 47 -0.92 6.19 1.73
N CYS A 48 -1.03 7.41 1.20
CA CYS A 48 0.08 7.99 0.44
C CYS A 48 1.13 8.55 1.41
N VAL A 49 2.39 8.22 1.16
CA VAL A 49 3.55 8.77 1.84
C VAL A 49 4.34 9.59 0.82
N ARG A 50 4.63 10.85 1.19
CA ARG A 50 5.31 11.85 0.38
C ARG A 50 6.69 12.15 0.93
#